data_AF-A0A2D0N2S9-F1
#
_entry.id   AF-A0A2D0N2S9-F1
#
_cell.length_a   1.000
_cell.length_b   1.000
_cell.length_c   1.000
_cell.angle_alpha   90.00
_cell.angle_beta   90.00
_cell.angle_gamma   90.00
#
_symmetry.space_group_name_H-M   'P 1'
#
loop_
_entity.id
_entity.type
_entity.pdbx_description
1 polymer ?
#
loop_
_entity_poly.entity_id
_entity_poly.type
_entity_poly.pdbx_seq_one_letter_code
_entity_poly.pdbx_strand_id
1 'polypeptide(L)'
;MNNLESEAYKKAAKRVKAKKEFYNHLATFVVMGVFFFLLNAVTAWGSWWFYWPMLGWGIGILFHYIDVFGIPGVEQVNDSDWEEKAIQEELRKMGYSGKEKSFGKSEEEDYLDLKEMKKEKASRGRTRWDEDELV
;
A
#
# COMPACT_ATOMS: atom_id res chain seq x y z
N MET A 1 3.39 26.10 2.27
CA MET A 1 3.31 25.08 3.34
C MET A 1 4.31 24.00 3.00
N ASN A 2 5.27 23.74 3.88
CA ASN A 2 6.48 22.98 3.57
C ASN A 2 6.15 21.50 3.38
N ASN A 3 6.44 20.92 2.20
CA ASN A 3 6.18 19.50 1.90
C ASN A 3 6.81 18.55 2.93
N LEU A 4 7.93 18.93 3.54
CA LEU A 4 8.62 18.19 4.62
C LEU A 4 7.77 17.98 5.88
N GLU A 5 6.95 18.97 6.26
CA GLU A 5 6.05 18.83 7.41
C GLU A 5 4.95 17.79 7.12
N SER A 6 4.47 17.75 5.87
CA SER A 6 3.44 16.79 5.45
C SER A 6 3.95 15.35 5.44
N GLU A 7 5.22 15.13 5.08
CA GLU A 7 5.85 13.81 5.05
C GLU A 7 6.15 13.29 6.46
N ALA A 8 6.74 14.14 7.31
CA ALA A 8 6.97 13.83 8.72
C ALA A 8 5.65 13.53 9.45
N TYR A 9 4.61 14.31 9.19
CA TYR A 9 3.28 14.10 9.74
C TYR A 9 2.65 12.78 9.27
N LYS A 10 2.78 12.43 7.97
CA LYS A 10 2.31 11.14 7.45
C LYS A 10 3.06 9.96 8.09
N LYS A 11 4.38 10.07 8.27
CA LYS A 11 5.21 9.02 8.91
C LYS A 11 4.82 8.86 10.38
N ALA A 12 4.59 9.95 11.10
CA ALA A 12 4.09 9.93 12.47
C ALA A 12 2.67 9.35 12.57
N ALA A 13 1.75 9.74 11.69
CA ALA A 13 0.38 9.26 11.66
C ALA A 13 0.28 7.75 11.38
N LYS A 14 1.11 7.22 10.46
CA LYS A 14 1.22 5.77 10.21
C LYS A 14 1.63 5.02 11.47
N ARG A 15 2.65 5.51 12.20
CA ARG A 15 3.11 4.89 13.45
C ARG A 15 2.03 4.90 14.55
N VAL A 16 1.24 5.97 14.65
CA VAL A 16 0.12 6.06 15.60
C VAL A 16 -1.00 5.09 15.23
N LYS A 17 -1.33 4.96 13.94
CA LYS A 17 -2.37 4.04 13.47
C LYS A 17 -1.99 2.58 13.73
N ALA A 18 -0.75 2.20 13.44
CA ALA A 18 -0.22 0.86 13.72
C ALA A 18 -0.30 0.53 15.22
N LYS A 19 0.13 1.45 16.09
CA LYS A 19 0.00 1.29 17.55
C LYS A 19 -1.45 1.06 17.98
N LYS A 20 -2.39 1.83 17.43
CA LYS A 20 -3.82 1.70 17.78
C LYS A 20 -4.39 0.34 17.38
N GLU A 21 -4.02 -0.18 16.22
CA GLU A 21 -4.44 -1.50 15.75
C GLU A 21 -3.87 -2.63 16.60
N PHE A 22 -2.61 -2.50 17.03
CA PHE A 22 -2.00 -3.43 17.98
C PHE A 22 -2.72 -3.45 19.32
N TYR A 23 -3.03 -2.29 19.91
CA TYR A 23 -3.75 -2.24 21.20
C TYR A 23 -5.10 -2.94 21.13
N ASN A 24 -5.79 -2.86 19.99
CA ASN A 24 -7.05 -3.53 19.81
C ASN A 24 -6.88 -5.07 19.83
N HIS A 25 -5.89 -5.58 19.09
CA HIS A 25 -5.56 -7.02 19.10
C HIS A 25 -5.06 -7.51 20.47
N LEU A 26 -4.24 -6.72 21.15
CA LEU A 26 -3.76 -7.02 22.50
C LEU A 26 -4.92 -7.07 23.50
N ALA A 27 -5.86 -6.12 23.43
CA ALA A 27 -7.04 -6.13 24.28
C ALA A 27 -7.88 -7.39 24.08
N THR A 28 -8.11 -7.80 22.82
CA THR A 28 -8.80 -9.06 22.51
C THR A 28 -8.05 -10.26 23.09
N PHE A 29 -6.72 -10.31 22.98
CA PHE A 29 -5.92 -11.39 23.54
C PHE A 29 -6.00 -11.47 25.06
N VAL A 30 -5.95 -10.33 25.77
CA VAL A 30 -6.10 -10.29 27.23
C VAL A 30 -7.49 -10.79 27.63
N VAL A 31 -8.56 -10.33 26.95
CA VAL A 31 -9.93 -10.78 27.21
C VAL A 31 -10.08 -12.28 26.98
N MET A 32 -9.56 -12.79 25.86
CA MET A 32 -9.58 -14.23 25.56
C MET A 32 -8.74 -15.04 26.55
N GLY A 33 -7.57 -14.54 26.95
CA GLY A 33 -6.71 -15.17 27.95
C GLY A 33 -7.39 -15.29 29.32
N VAL A 34 -8.06 -14.22 29.77
CA VAL A 34 -8.87 -14.24 31.00
C VAL A 34 -10.05 -15.19 30.86
N PHE A 35 -10.73 -15.22 29.72
CA PHE A 35 -11.81 -16.15 29.44
C PHE A 35 -11.34 -17.62 29.52
N PHE A 36 -10.23 -17.97 28.86
CA PHE A 36 -9.67 -19.33 28.91
C PHE A 36 -9.17 -19.71 30.29
N PHE A 37 -8.57 -18.77 31.03
CA PHE A 37 -8.15 -18.98 32.41
C PHE A 37 -9.34 -19.30 33.32
N LEU A 38 -10.40 -18.50 33.24
CA LEU A 38 -11.64 -18.73 33.99
C LEU A 38 -12.30 -20.06 33.60
N LEU A 39 -12.33 -20.36 32.31
CA LEU A 39 -12.90 -21.61 31.80
C LEU A 39 -12.10 -22.81 32.31
N ASN A 40 -10.76 -22.75 32.31
CA ASN A 40 -9.94 -23.81 32.89
C ASN A 40 -10.21 -23.99 34.40
N ALA A 41 -10.30 -22.88 35.15
CA ALA A 41 -10.59 -22.89 36.58
C ALA A 41 -11.94 -23.53 36.92
N VAL A 42 -12.94 -23.38 36.05
CA VAL A 42 -14.30 -23.94 36.25
C VAL A 42 -14.40 -25.39 35.74
N THR A 43 -13.65 -25.77 34.70
CA THR A 43 -13.90 -27.03 33.97
C THR A 43 -12.92 -28.16 34.28
N ALA A 44 -11.67 -27.88 34.69
CA ALA A 44 -10.69 -28.96 34.88
C ALA A 44 -9.59 -28.60 35.90
N TRP A 45 -9.76 -29.03 37.15
CA TRP A 45 -8.77 -28.86 38.23
C TRP A 45 -7.44 -29.64 38.04
N GLY A 46 -7.31 -30.43 36.96
CA GLY A 46 -6.11 -31.25 36.69
C GLY A 46 -5.67 -31.28 35.22
N SER A 47 -6.32 -30.54 34.32
CA SER A 47 -5.97 -30.54 32.89
C SER A 47 -5.67 -29.13 32.39
N TRP A 48 -4.38 -28.89 32.22
CA TRP A 48 -3.78 -27.66 31.71
C TRP A 48 -3.93 -27.56 30.18
N TRP A 49 -5.15 -27.65 29.67
CA TRP A 49 -5.39 -27.57 28.23
C TRP A 49 -5.33 -26.13 27.70
N PHE A 50 -5.49 -25.12 28.58
CA PHE A 50 -5.54 -23.71 28.18
C PHE A 50 -4.23 -23.18 27.57
N TYR A 51 -3.11 -23.84 27.86
CA TYR A 51 -1.80 -23.47 27.30
C TYR A 51 -1.75 -23.67 25.79
N TRP A 52 -2.48 -24.64 25.23
CA TRP A 52 -2.49 -24.90 23.79
C TRP A 52 -3.10 -23.74 22.98
N PRO A 53 -4.33 -23.27 23.30
CA PRO A 53 -4.88 -22.05 22.70
C PRO A 53 -4.00 -20.82 22.96
N MET A 54 -3.50 -20.65 24.19
CA MET A 54 -2.67 -19.50 24.56
C MET A 54 -1.33 -19.46 23.83
N LEU A 55 -0.70 -20.62 23.59
CA LEU A 55 0.55 -20.70 22.82
C LEU A 55 0.30 -20.38 21.34
N GLY A 56 -0.72 -20.98 20.73
CA GLY A 56 -1.05 -20.70 19.33
C GLY A 56 -1.38 -19.22 19.08
N TRP A 57 -2.23 -18.63 19.93
CA TRP A 57 -2.62 -17.22 19.82
C TRP A 57 -1.52 -16.26 20.27
N GLY A 58 -0.76 -16.63 21.31
CA GLY A 58 0.34 -15.84 21.84
C GLY A 58 1.47 -15.65 20.81
N ILE A 59 1.76 -16.66 19.99
CA ILE A 59 2.75 -16.56 18.91
C ILE A 59 2.30 -15.53 17.85
N GLY A 60 1.03 -15.56 17.42
CA GLY A 60 0.50 -14.60 16.45
C GLY A 60 0.55 -13.16 16.96
N ILE A 61 0.21 -12.94 18.23
CA ILE A 61 0.34 -11.64 18.90
C ILE A 61 1.80 -11.19 18.96
N LEU A 62 2.73 -12.10 19.25
CA LEU A 62 4.15 -11.79 19.34
C LEU A 62 4.70 -11.31 18.00
N PHE A 63 4.32 -11.95 16.90
CA PHE A 63 4.65 -11.48 15.55
C PHE A 63 4.07 -10.09 15.27
N HIS A 64 2.81 -9.84 15.63
CA HIS A 64 2.19 -8.53 15.41
C HIS A 64 2.79 -7.43 16.31
N TYR A 65 3.21 -7.77 17.53
CA TYR A 65 3.97 -6.87 18.41
C TYR A 65 5.29 -6.45 17.78
N ILE A 66 6.03 -7.42 17.24
CA ILE A 66 7.29 -7.20 16.54
C ILE A 66 7.09 -6.30 15.32
N ASP A 67 6.01 -6.51 14.57
CA ASP A 67 5.71 -5.72 13.37
C ASP A 67 5.30 -4.27 13.69
N VAL A 68 4.57 -4.04 14.79
CA VAL A 68 4.07 -2.71 15.16
C VAL A 68 5.08 -1.89 15.98
N PHE A 69 5.77 -2.51 16.94
CA PHE A 69 6.75 -1.81 17.77
C PHE A 69 8.15 -1.81 17.16
N GLY A 70 8.42 -2.69 16.20
CA GLY A 70 9.77 -2.99 15.76
C GLY A 70 10.56 -3.70 16.86
N ILE A 71 11.49 -4.56 16.48
CA ILE A 71 12.49 -5.04 17.45
C ILE A 71 13.48 -3.89 17.63
N PRO A 72 13.85 -3.49 18.87
CA PRO A 72 14.97 -2.59 19.08
C PRO A 72 16.25 -3.26 18.55
N GLY A 73 16.63 -2.91 17.31
CA GLY A 73 17.72 -3.53 16.55
C GLY A 73 17.35 -4.03 15.13
N VAL A 74 16.07 -4.25 14.83
CA VAL A 74 15.58 -4.75 13.51
C VAL A 74 14.56 -3.79 12.88
N GLU A 75 14.47 -2.55 13.39
CA GLU A 75 13.63 -1.48 12.81
C GLU A 75 14.01 -1.12 11.36
N GLN A 76 15.21 -1.53 10.90
CA GLN A 76 15.75 -1.19 9.57
C GLN A 76 15.37 -2.16 8.43
N VAL A 77 14.68 -3.28 8.71
CA VAL A 77 14.49 -4.35 7.69
C VAL A 77 13.11 -4.30 7.02
N ASN A 78 12.11 -3.69 7.65
CA ASN A 78 10.82 -3.40 7.00
C ASN A 78 10.78 -1.98 6.40
N ASP A 79 11.95 -1.37 6.23
CA ASP A 79 12.06 0.01 5.78
C ASP A 79 11.70 0.05 4.30
N SER A 80 10.51 0.56 3.97
CA SER A 80 10.20 0.97 2.60
C SER A 80 11.33 1.83 2.01
N ASP A 81 12.12 2.51 2.86
CA ASP A 81 13.34 3.23 2.47
C ASP A 81 14.42 2.31 1.86
N TRP A 82 14.56 1.02 2.23
CA TRP A 82 15.51 0.10 1.57
C TRP A 82 15.00 -0.35 0.20
N GLU A 83 13.71 -0.67 0.09
CA GLU A 83 13.08 -1.05 -1.18
C GLU A 83 13.15 0.13 -2.15
N GLU A 84 12.82 1.33 -1.68
CA GLU A 84 12.82 2.55 -2.48
C GLU A 84 14.25 2.94 -2.91
N LYS A 85 15.25 2.74 -2.05
CA LYS A 85 16.67 2.88 -2.43
C LYS A 85 17.12 1.84 -3.46
N ALA A 86 16.70 0.59 -3.31
CA ALA A 86 17.04 -0.47 -4.27
C ALA A 86 16.39 -0.21 -5.64
N ILE A 87 15.14 0.23 -5.66
CA ILE A 87 14.41 0.61 -6.88
C ILE A 87 15.08 1.83 -7.54
N GLN A 88 15.43 2.86 -6.76
CA GLN A 88 16.13 4.03 -7.32
C GLN A 88 17.51 3.69 -7.88
N GLU A 89 18.25 2.82 -7.20
CA GLU A 89 19.57 2.38 -7.67
C GLU A 89 19.45 1.58 -8.97
N GLU A 90 18.43 0.73 -9.10
CA GLU A 90 18.18 -0.04 -10.31
C GLU A 90 17.70 0.84 -11.47
N LEU A 91 16.81 1.80 -11.22
CA LEU A 91 16.41 2.82 -12.20
C LEU A 91 17.61 3.65 -12.68
N ARG A 92 18.52 4.00 -11.77
CA ARG A 92 19.77 4.72 -12.08
C ARG A 92 20.68 3.89 -12.98
N LYS A 93 20.84 2.60 -12.70
CA LYS A 93 21.62 1.66 -13.54
C LYS A 93 21.00 1.42 -14.91
N MET A 94 19.67 1.35 -14.98
CA MET A 94 18.92 1.25 -16.25
C MET A 94 18.94 2.56 -17.05
N GLY A 95 19.57 3.63 -16.54
CA GLY A 95 19.65 4.90 -17.24
C GLY A 95 18.30 5.61 -17.37
N TYR A 96 17.34 5.27 -16.50
CA TYR A 96 16.01 5.89 -16.41
C TYR A 96 16.15 7.32 -15.86
N SER A 97 16.70 8.20 -16.68
CA SER A 97 16.79 9.63 -16.49
C SER A 97 15.55 10.28 -17.09
N GLY A 98 14.96 11.27 -16.43
CA GLY A 98 13.68 11.91 -16.78
C GLY A 98 13.51 12.45 -18.21
N LYS A 99 14.48 12.26 -19.11
CA LYS A 99 14.37 12.46 -20.57
C LYS A 99 13.26 11.62 -21.21
N GLU A 100 12.98 10.40 -20.74
CA GLU A 100 11.98 9.53 -21.37
C GLU A 100 10.54 10.04 -21.13
N LYS A 101 10.26 10.63 -19.95
CA LYS A 101 8.99 11.35 -19.72
C LYS A 101 8.81 12.54 -20.65
N SER A 102 9.90 13.21 -21.05
CA SER A 102 9.84 14.32 -22.01
C SER A 102 9.63 13.83 -23.44
N PHE A 103 10.23 12.70 -23.81
CA PHE A 103 10.11 12.10 -25.14
C PHE A 103 8.75 11.41 -25.35
N GLY A 104 8.27 10.67 -24.34
CA GLY A 104 6.95 10.06 -24.37
C GLY A 104 5.82 11.10 -24.35
N LYS A 105 6.02 12.22 -23.66
CA LYS A 105 5.05 13.33 -23.68
C LYS A 105 4.97 14.02 -25.05
N SER A 106 6.10 14.21 -25.75
CA SER A 106 6.07 14.79 -27.10
C SER A 106 5.41 13.86 -28.11
N GLU A 107 5.68 12.55 -28.04
CA GLU A 107 5.03 11.58 -28.93
C GLU A 107 3.52 11.50 -28.67
N GLU A 108 3.08 11.44 -27.41
CA GLU A 108 1.65 11.36 -27.06
C GLU A 108 0.86 12.60 -27.53
N GLU A 109 1.43 13.80 -27.42
CA GLU A 109 0.86 15.04 -27.95
C GLU A 109 0.73 14.99 -29.49
N ASP A 110 1.78 14.57 -30.21
CA ASP A 110 1.76 14.43 -31.67
C ASP A 110 0.73 13.38 -32.15
N TYR A 111 0.58 12.26 -31.43
CA TYR A 111 -0.42 11.23 -31.76
C TYR A 111 -1.86 11.70 -31.56
N LEU A 112 -2.12 12.48 -30.50
CA LEU A 112 -3.44 13.05 -30.22
C LEU A 112 -3.84 14.02 -31.33
N ASP A 113 -2.94 14.90 -31.76
CA ASP A 113 -3.17 15.84 -32.87
C ASP A 113 -3.46 15.11 -34.19
N LEU A 114 -2.70 14.07 -34.53
CA LEU A 114 -2.95 13.27 -35.74
C LEU A 114 -4.33 12.59 -35.71
N LYS A 115 -4.79 12.17 -34.54
CA LYS A 115 -6.10 11.52 -34.36
C LYS A 115 -7.24 12.54 -34.48
N GLU A 116 -7.07 13.73 -33.92
CA GLU A 116 -8.00 14.86 -34.05
C GLU A 116 -8.12 15.29 -35.51
N MET A 117 -6.99 15.49 -36.20
CA MET A 117 -6.96 15.85 -37.63
C MET A 117 -7.67 14.81 -38.51
N LYS A 118 -7.48 13.51 -38.23
CA LYS A 118 -8.18 12.44 -38.96
C LYS A 118 -9.67 12.44 -38.67
N LYS A 119 -10.07 12.67 -37.42
CA LYS A 119 -11.48 12.75 -37.01
C LYS A 119 -12.18 13.94 -37.67
N GLU A 120 -11.51 15.08 -37.74
CA GLU A 120 -11.99 16.30 -38.41
C GLU A 120 -12.10 16.13 -39.93
N LYS A 121 -11.12 15.47 -40.56
CA LYS A 121 -11.20 15.13 -41.99
C LYS A 121 -12.30 14.13 -42.30
N ALA A 122 -12.52 13.14 -41.43
CA ALA A 122 -13.59 12.17 -41.59
C ALA A 122 -14.99 12.77 -41.41
N SER A 123 -15.16 13.80 -40.57
CA SER A 123 -16.42 14.53 -40.44
C SER A 123 -16.66 15.47 -41.63
N ARG A 124 -15.62 16.19 -42.08
CA ARG A 124 -15.69 17.15 -43.19
C ARG A 124 -15.81 16.48 -44.57
N GLY A 125 -15.28 15.26 -44.72
CA GLY A 125 -15.39 14.47 -45.95
C GLY A 125 -16.74 13.80 -46.15
N ARG A 126 -17.56 13.65 -45.10
CA ARG A 126 -18.89 13.04 -45.20
C ARG A 126 -19.92 13.98 -45.81
N THR A 127 -19.83 15.29 -45.54
CA THR A 127 -20.82 16.28 -45.98
C THR A 127 -20.66 16.75 -47.43
N ARG A 128 -19.60 16.34 -48.15
CA ARG A 128 -19.38 16.79 -49.55
C ARG A 128 -20.01 15.88 -50.61
N TRP A 129 -20.37 14.64 -50.27
CA TRP A 129 -20.96 13.70 -51.22
C TRP A 129 -22.51 13.70 -51.21
N ASP A 130 -23.12 14.31 -50.19
CA ASP A 130 -24.59 14.28 -50.00
C ASP A 130 -25.33 15.43 -50.71
N GLU A 131 -24.64 16.48 -51.20
CA GLU A 131 -25.28 17.63 -51.87
C GLU A 131 -25.46 17.45 -53.38
N ASP A 132 -24.75 16.49 -54.00
CA ASP A 132 -24.72 16.29 -55.46
C ASP A 132 -25.69 15.19 -55.95
N GLU A 133 -26.38 14.47 -55.04
CA GLU A 133 -27.32 13.38 -55.36
C GLU A 133 -28.82 13.76 -55.18
N LEU A 134 -29.13 15.02 -54.83
CA LEU A 134 -30.50 15.50 -54.61
C LEU A 134 -30.99 16.50 -55.68
N VAL A 135 -30.91 16.11 -56.96
CA VAL A 135 -31.61 16.79 -58.08
C VAL A 135 -32.20 15.76 -59.05
#